data_AF-A0A357BPW0-F1
#
_entry.id   AF-A0A357BPW0-F1
#
_cell.length_a   1.000
_cell.length_b   1.000
_cell.length_c   1.000
_cell.angle_alpha   90.00
_cell.angle_beta   90.00
_cell.angle_gamma   90.00
#
_symmetry.space_group_name_H-M   'P 1'
#
loop_
_entity.id
_entity.type
_entity.pdbx_description
1 polymer ?
#
loop_
_entity_poly.entity_id
_entity_poly.type
_entity_poly.pdbx_seq_one_letter_code
_entity_poly.pdbx_strand_id
1 'polypeptide(L)'
;MKITQVKTLHDLGFKKERQFPKEEKDKIVKAVENIQFKDFNSYSKNFEKELAKELGSNFCINSPIFEGNKHSLDFYNPELKIGIEIEKTKTTTLLLNVIKLIVGYKNEKIDFGVLMFPDKYRNKTTPEGHQDKFLNRLENELNLIKSILEIKDILIIEYDTSCFF
;
A
#
# COMPACT_ATOMS: atom_id res chain seq x y z
N MET A 1 15.46 -3.40 0.91
CA MET A 1 15.07 -2.21 0.14
C MET A 1 15.04 -1.07 1.11
N LYS A 2 15.32 0.17 0.69
CA LYS A 2 15.32 1.27 1.64
C LYS A 2 13.93 1.91 1.66
N ILE A 3 13.28 1.95 2.81
CA ILE A 3 12.04 2.72 2.95
C ILE A 3 12.40 4.21 2.93
N THR A 4 11.72 4.98 2.08
CA THR A 4 11.92 6.43 1.95
C THR A 4 10.88 7.20 2.73
N GLN A 5 9.72 6.60 3.00
CA GLN A 5 8.65 7.20 3.78
C GLN A 5 7.70 6.16 4.36
N VAL A 6 7.24 6.40 5.59
CA VAL A 6 6.14 5.67 6.21
C VAL A 6 5.16 6.69 6.78
N LYS A 7 3.91 6.63 6.35
CA LYS A 7 2.82 7.47 6.85
C LYS A 7 1.58 6.60 7.11
N THR A 8 0.66 7.11 7.91
CA THR A 8 -0.70 6.59 8.04
C THR A 8 -1.69 7.61 7.48
N LEU A 9 -2.95 7.23 7.25
CA LEU A 9 -3.98 8.24 6.93
C LEU A 9 -4.14 9.23 8.08
N HIS A 10 -3.93 8.80 9.32
CA HIS A 10 -3.93 9.71 10.46
C HIS A 10 -2.85 10.78 10.38
N ASP A 11 -1.65 10.43 9.91
CA ASP A 11 -0.57 11.42 9.69
C ASP A 11 -0.94 12.44 8.60
N LEU A 12 -1.97 12.14 7.79
CA LEU A 12 -2.54 13.01 6.76
C LEU A 12 -3.80 13.78 7.23
N GLY A 13 -4.16 13.68 8.51
CA GLY A 13 -5.28 14.43 9.10
C GLY A 13 -6.66 13.78 8.98
N PHE A 14 -6.73 12.49 8.66
CA PHE A 14 -7.99 11.73 8.67
C PHE A 14 -8.48 11.48 10.10
N LYS A 15 -9.81 11.36 10.29
CA LYS A 15 -10.41 11.15 11.61
C LYS A 15 -9.92 9.84 12.22
N LYS A 16 -9.63 9.88 13.54
CA LYS A 16 -9.20 8.72 14.31
C LYS A 16 -10.40 7.89 14.76
N GLU A 17 -10.71 6.82 14.02
CA GLU A 17 -11.52 5.74 14.58
C GLU A 17 -10.64 4.70 15.31
N ARG A 18 -9.51 4.28 14.71
CA ARG A 18 -8.59 3.30 15.32
C ARG A 18 -7.21 3.34 14.65
N GLN A 19 -6.13 3.47 15.42
CA GLN A 19 -4.77 3.55 14.85
C GLN A 19 -4.27 2.18 14.37
N PHE A 20 -3.47 2.19 13.29
CA PHE A 20 -2.76 0.99 12.83
C PHE A 20 -1.90 0.41 13.98
N PRO A 21 -2.00 -0.90 14.31
CA PRO A 21 -1.26 -1.49 15.41
C PRO A 21 0.25 -1.35 15.21
N LYS A 22 0.96 -0.78 16.21
CA LYS A 22 2.39 -0.49 16.10
C LYS A 22 3.23 -1.75 15.79
N GLU A 23 2.95 -2.84 16.48
CA GLU A 23 3.69 -4.10 16.28
C GLU A 23 3.56 -4.64 14.86
N GLU A 24 2.35 -4.61 14.29
CA GLU A 24 2.10 -5.06 12.92
C GLU A 24 2.69 -4.10 11.90
N LYS A 25 2.61 -2.78 12.14
CA LYS A 25 3.31 -1.78 11.34
C LYS A 25 4.80 -2.05 11.30
N ASP A 26 5.44 -2.23 12.46
CA ASP A 26 6.90 -2.43 12.56
C ASP A 26 7.33 -3.74 11.88
N LYS A 27 6.54 -4.81 12.00
CA LYS A 27 6.76 -6.08 11.27
C LYS A 27 6.72 -5.90 9.75
N ILE A 28 5.69 -5.22 9.24
CA ILE A 28 5.52 -5.02 7.79
C ILE A 28 6.61 -4.11 7.22
N VAL A 29 6.96 -3.04 7.93
CA VAL A 29 8.08 -2.15 7.57
C VAL A 29 9.38 -2.94 7.49
N LYS A 30 9.69 -3.74 8.53
CA LYS A 30 10.90 -4.57 8.56
C LYS A 30 10.92 -5.62 7.44
N ALA A 31 9.78 -6.23 7.13
CA ALA A 31 9.64 -7.17 6.03
C ALA A 31 10.04 -6.54 4.69
N VAL A 32 9.60 -5.31 4.42
CA VAL A 32 9.99 -4.58 3.20
C VAL A 32 11.49 -4.23 3.20
N GLU A 33 12.04 -3.83 4.36
CA GLU A 33 13.45 -3.46 4.49
C GLU A 33 14.41 -4.63 4.22
N ASN A 34 14.04 -5.83 4.68
CA ASN A 34 14.85 -7.05 4.53
C ASN A 34 15.00 -7.53 3.08
N ILE A 35 14.04 -7.20 2.20
CA ILE A 35 14.04 -7.69 0.82
C ILE A 35 15.18 -7.05 0.03
N GLN A 36 15.99 -7.83 -0.67
CA GLN A 36 17.06 -7.31 -1.54
C GLN A 36 16.93 -7.85 -2.96
N PHE A 37 17.14 -6.97 -3.95
CA PHE A 37 17.24 -7.34 -5.36
C PHE A 37 18.57 -6.88 -5.94
N LYS A 38 19.04 -7.62 -6.95
CA LYS A 38 20.27 -7.29 -7.67
C LYS A 38 20.06 -6.31 -8.82
N ASP A 39 18.85 -6.31 -9.38
CA ASP A 39 18.48 -5.53 -10.56
C ASP A 39 16.96 -5.33 -10.65
N PHE A 40 16.53 -4.45 -11.57
CA PHE A 40 15.11 -4.13 -11.77
C PHE A 40 14.28 -5.32 -12.23
N ASN A 41 14.84 -6.22 -13.04
CA ASN A 41 14.11 -7.38 -13.54
C ASN A 41 13.77 -8.36 -12.42
N SER A 42 14.70 -8.57 -11.49
CA SER A 42 14.49 -9.38 -10.30
C SER A 42 13.45 -8.76 -9.37
N TYR A 43 13.54 -7.46 -9.11
CA TYR A 43 12.54 -6.70 -8.36
C TYR A 43 11.14 -6.84 -8.98
N SER A 44 11.01 -6.53 -10.27
CA SER A 44 9.71 -6.48 -10.94
C SER A 44 8.98 -7.83 -10.92
N LYS A 45 9.73 -8.95 -10.97
CA LYS A 45 9.19 -10.31 -11.02
C LYS A 45 8.98 -10.95 -9.65
N ASN A 46 9.82 -10.61 -8.66
CA ASN A 46 9.89 -11.37 -7.41
C ASN A 46 9.50 -10.59 -6.15
N PHE A 47 9.16 -9.30 -6.25
CA PHE A 47 8.83 -8.48 -5.07
C PHE A 47 7.80 -9.12 -4.14
N GLU A 48 6.64 -9.49 -4.67
CA GLU A 48 5.54 -10.12 -3.91
C GLU A 48 5.98 -11.45 -3.31
N LYS A 49 6.77 -12.25 -4.05
CA LYS A 49 7.25 -13.54 -3.57
C LYS A 49 8.21 -13.39 -2.39
N GLU A 50 9.15 -12.45 -2.44
CA GLU A 50 10.08 -12.20 -1.33
C GLU A 50 9.35 -11.55 -0.15
N LEU A 51 8.41 -10.64 -0.40
CA LEU A 51 7.57 -10.07 0.65
C LEU A 51 6.72 -11.14 1.36
N ALA A 52 6.15 -12.10 0.62
CA ALA A 52 5.42 -13.22 1.22
C ALA A 52 6.26 -14.02 2.22
N LYS A 53 7.55 -14.23 1.90
CA LYS A 53 8.47 -14.96 2.80
C LYS A 53 8.73 -14.19 4.08
N GLU A 54 8.94 -12.87 3.97
CA GLU A 54 9.23 -12.00 5.11
C GLU A 54 7.99 -11.76 5.99
N LEU A 55 6.80 -11.62 5.40
CA LEU A 55 5.53 -11.46 6.13
C LEU A 55 5.09 -12.76 6.82
N GLY A 56 5.51 -13.92 6.31
CA GLY A 56 5.17 -15.23 6.85
C GLY A 56 3.83 -15.80 6.37
N SER A 57 3.51 -17.03 6.80
CA SER A 57 2.38 -17.83 6.30
C SER A 57 0.99 -17.26 6.57
N ASN A 58 0.88 -16.27 7.47
CA ASN A 58 -0.40 -15.68 7.85
C ASN A 58 -0.93 -14.68 6.81
N PHE A 59 -0.11 -14.30 5.82
CA PHE A 59 -0.51 -13.46 4.69
C PHE A 59 -0.74 -14.31 3.44
N CYS A 60 -2.00 -14.40 3.02
CA CYS A 60 -2.42 -15.13 1.83
C CYS A 60 -2.29 -14.25 0.57
N ILE A 61 -1.60 -14.75 -0.45
CA ILE A 61 -1.40 -14.06 -1.74
C ILE A 61 -2.68 -14.11 -2.59
N ASN A 62 -2.99 -13.03 -3.31
CA ASN A 62 -4.11 -12.94 -4.25
C ASN A 62 -5.46 -13.32 -3.62
N SER A 63 -5.70 -12.82 -2.41
CA SER A 63 -6.88 -13.18 -1.64
C SER A 63 -8.12 -12.47 -2.20
N PRO A 64 -9.15 -13.21 -2.65
CA PRO A 64 -10.40 -12.59 -3.07
C PRO A 64 -11.07 -11.96 -1.86
N ILE A 65 -11.43 -10.68 -1.97
CA ILE A 65 -12.09 -9.96 -0.88
C ILE A 65 -13.60 -10.27 -0.86
N PHE A 66 -14.17 -10.64 -2.01
CA PHE A 66 -15.60 -10.89 -2.18
C PHE A 66 -15.85 -12.17 -2.96
N GLU A 67 -16.86 -12.94 -2.52
CA GLU A 67 -17.42 -14.02 -3.32
C GLU A 67 -18.01 -13.45 -4.61
N GLY A 68 -17.53 -13.93 -5.76
CA GLY A 68 -18.03 -13.54 -7.08
C GLY A 68 -17.34 -12.33 -7.74
N ASN A 69 -16.44 -11.59 -7.06
CA ASN A 69 -15.69 -10.50 -7.69
C ASN A 69 -14.30 -10.92 -8.18
N LYS A 70 -13.86 -10.29 -9.29
CA LYS A 70 -12.51 -10.41 -9.85
C LYS A 70 -11.44 -9.58 -9.12
N HIS A 71 -11.78 -8.95 -7.99
CA HIS A 71 -10.90 -8.02 -7.30
C HIS A 71 -10.32 -8.67 -6.04
N SER A 72 -9.07 -9.11 -6.14
CA SER A 72 -8.25 -9.63 -5.04
C SER A 72 -7.37 -8.54 -4.44
N LEU A 73 -7.03 -8.70 -3.16
CA LEU A 73 -5.87 -8.04 -2.56
C LEU A 73 -4.60 -8.79 -2.95
N ASP A 74 -3.49 -8.07 -3.07
CA ASP A 74 -2.19 -8.71 -3.27
C ASP A 74 -1.85 -9.61 -2.08
N PHE A 75 -2.08 -9.12 -0.85
CA PHE A 75 -1.99 -9.92 0.37
C PHE A 75 -3.14 -9.65 1.33
N TYR A 76 -3.51 -10.68 2.10
CA TYR A 76 -4.50 -10.55 3.15
C TYR A 76 -4.16 -11.45 4.34
N ASN A 77 -4.22 -10.88 5.54
CA ASN A 77 -4.17 -11.63 6.80
C ASN A 77 -5.58 -11.70 7.40
N PRO A 78 -6.21 -12.88 7.46
CA PRO A 78 -7.59 -13.03 7.92
C PRO A 78 -7.75 -12.89 9.44
N GLU A 79 -6.74 -13.24 10.22
CA GLU A 79 -6.78 -13.16 11.69
C GLU A 79 -6.72 -11.71 12.15
N LEU A 80 -5.79 -10.94 11.58
CA LEU A 80 -5.58 -9.53 11.90
C LEU A 80 -6.43 -8.59 11.04
N LYS A 81 -7.15 -9.14 10.04
CA LYS A 81 -7.91 -8.39 9.05
C LYS A 81 -7.08 -7.29 8.38
N ILE A 82 -5.85 -7.60 7.96
CA ILE A 82 -4.95 -6.65 7.30
C ILE A 82 -4.91 -6.94 5.80
N GLY A 83 -5.28 -5.97 4.98
CA GLY A 83 -5.14 -6.04 3.52
C GLY A 83 -3.93 -5.25 3.01
N ILE A 84 -3.19 -5.79 2.04
CA ILE A 84 -2.04 -5.12 1.42
C ILE A 84 -2.26 -5.03 -0.10
N GLU A 85 -1.97 -3.85 -0.64
CA GLU A 85 -1.89 -3.57 -2.07
C GLU A 85 -0.55 -2.92 -2.41
N ILE A 86 0.03 -3.35 -3.52
CA ILE A 86 1.34 -2.94 -4.00
C ILE A 86 1.17 -2.40 -5.42
N GLU A 87 1.55 -1.13 -5.62
CA GLU A 87 1.65 -0.60 -6.97
C GLU A 87 3.10 -0.54 -7.43
N LYS A 88 3.43 -1.21 -8.54
CA LYS A 88 4.78 -1.18 -9.15
C LYS A 88 4.81 -0.50 -10.52
N THR A 89 3.67 -0.36 -11.18
CA THR A 89 3.53 -0.09 -12.62
C THR A 89 3.04 1.33 -12.93
N LYS A 90 1.87 1.75 -12.43
CA LYS A 90 1.19 2.99 -12.86
C LYS A 90 0.57 3.74 -11.68
N THR A 91 0.66 5.07 -11.70
CA THR A 91 0.06 5.91 -10.65
C THR A 91 -1.48 5.86 -10.65
N THR A 92 -2.10 5.63 -11.80
CA THR A 92 -3.57 5.56 -11.94
C THR A 92 -4.19 4.37 -11.21
N THR A 93 -3.43 3.31 -10.95
CA THR A 93 -3.91 2.11 -10.24
C THR A 93 -3.75 2.23 -8.72
N LEU A 94 -3.01 3.21 -8.21
CA LEU A 94 -2.92 3.47 -6.76
C LEU A 94 -4.27 3.87 -6.14
N LEU A 95 -5.04 4.75 -6.79
CA LEU A 95 -6.36 5.12 -6.31
C LEU A 95 -7.29 3.90 -6.28
N LEU A 96 -7.22 3.04 -7.31
CA LEU A 96 -7.97 1.79 -7.34
C LEU A 96 -7.57 0.87 -6.18
N ASN A 97 -6.28 0.77 -5.87
CA ASN A 97 -5.78 -0.01 -4.74
C ASN A 97 -6.33 0.52 -3.40
N VAL A 98 -6.37 1.84 -3.21
CA VAL A 98 -7.01 2.42 -2.02
C VAL A 98 -8.52 2.13 -2.00
N ILE A 99 -9.21 2.24 -3.14
CA ILE A 99 -10.63 1.87 -3.25
C ILE A 99 -10.86 0.41 -2.87
N LYS A 100 -10.01 -0.53 -3.30
CA LYS A 100 -10.12 -1.94 -2.89
C LYS A 100 -10.04 -2.09 -1.37
N LEU A 101 -9.10 -1.40 -0.71
CA LEU A 101 -8.98 -1.40 0.75
C LEU A 101 -10.24 -0.81 1.41
N ILE A 102 -10.77 0.30 0.89
CA ILE A 102 -12.02 0.92 1.35
C ILE A 102 -13.20 -0.06 1.26
N VAL A 103 -13.35 -0.72 0.12
CA VAL A 103 -14.46 -1.67 -0.08
C VAL A 103 -14.28 -2.88 0.83
N GLY A 104 -13.05 -3.39 1.02
CA GLY A 104 -12.77 -4.44 1.99
C GLY A 104 -13.17 -4.05 3.41
N TYR A 105 -12.95 -2.79 3.79
CA TYR A 105 -13.35 -2.27 5.09
C TYR A 105 -14.87 -2.21 5.23
N LYS A 106 -15.57 -1.64 4.24
CA LYS A 106 -17.05 -1.53 4.24
C LYS A 106 -17.76 -2.89 4.30
N ASN A 107 -17.10 -3.96 3.88
CA ASN A 107 -17.62 -5.32 3.96
C ASN A 107 -17.11 -6.09 5.19
N GLU A 108 -16.50 -5.38 6.15
CA GLU A 108 -16.00 -5.92 7.42
C GLU A 108 -14.93 -7.03 7.27
N LYS A 109 -14.30 -7.11 6.08
CA LYS A 109 -13.26 -8.09 5.76
C LYS A 109 -11.89 -7.61 6.21
N ILE A 110 -11.60 -6.32 6.07
CA ILE A 110 -10.36 -5.74 6.59
C ILE A 110 -10.66 -4.71 7.68
N ASP A 111 -9.81 -4.65 8.69
CA ASP A 111 -9.76 -3.58 9.67
C ASP A 111 -8.68 -2.56 9.29
N PHE A 112 -7.56 -3.00 8.71
CA PHE A 112 -6.44 -2.12 8.37
C PHE A 112 -5.94 -2.38 6.95
N GLY A 113 -5.58 -1.30 6.25
CA GLY A 113 -5.00 -1.38 4.91
C GLY A 113 -3.51 -1.04 4.87
N VAL A 114 -2.78 -1.60 3.93
CA VAL A 114 -1.40 -1.20 3.62
C VAL A 114 -1.30 -0.92 2.13
N LEU A 115 -0.77 0.26 1.79
CA LEU A 115 -0.48 0.66 0.42
C LEU A 115 1.03 0.82 0.27
N MET A 116 1.64 0.04 -0.61
CA MET A 116 3.07 0.08 -0.87
C MET A 116 3.38 0.53 -2.30
N PHE A 117 4.36 1.42 -2.48
CA PHE A 117 4.77 1.84 -3.81
C PHE A 117 6.20 2.41 -3.88
N PRO A 118 6.84 2.38 -5.06
CA PRO A 118 8.17 2.94 -5.25
C PRO A 118 8.19 4.47 -5.28
N ASP A 119 9.31 5.01 -4.83
CA ASP A 119 9.62 6.44 -4.72
C ASP A 119 9.61 7.21 -6.04
N LYS A 120 9.79 6.52 -7.16
CA LYS A 120 9.63 7.08 -8.52
C LYS A 120 8.26 7.76 -8.74
N TYR A 121 7.26 7.46 -7.90
CA TYR A 121 5.97 8.14 -7.96
C TYR A 121 5.95 9.48 -7.23
N ARG A 122 6.90 9.77 -6.34
CA ARG A 122 6.94 11.01 -5.56
C ARG A 122 6.96 12.26 -6.43
N ASN A 123 7.76 12.26 -7.50
CA ASN A 123 7.95 13.40 -8.39
C ASN A 123 7.78 12.94 -9.84
N LYS A 124 6.57 13.06 -10.39
CA LYS A 124 6.35 12.83 -11.82
C LYS A 124 6.26 14.17 -12.52
N THR A 125 7.23 14.46 -13.38
CA THR A 125 7.11 15.64 -14.25
C THR A 125 6.17 15.28 -15.40
N THR A 126 5.06 16.01 -15.56
CA THR A 126 4.19 15.86 -16.74
C THR A 126 4.97 16.24 -18.00
N PRO A 127 4.53 15.81 -19.20
CA PRO A 127 5.13 16.28 -20.45
C PRO A 127 5.17 17.80 -20.59
N GLU A 128 4.28 18.54 -19.91
CA GLU A 128 4.27 20.02 -19.88
C GLU A 128 5.19 20.64 -18.81
N GLY A 129 5.96 19.84 -18.07
CA GLY A 129 6.92 20.34 -17.06
C GLY A 129 6.35 20.54 -15.66
N HIS A 130 5.09 20.16 -15.39
CA HIS A 130 4.52 20.26 -14.06
C HIS A 130 5.02 19.13 -13.15
N GLN A 131 5.54 19.47 -11.97
CA GLN A 131 5.85 18.47 -10.95
C GLN A 131 4.56 18.01 -10.27
N ASP A 132 4.06 16.84 -10.67
CA ASP A 132 2.96 16.19 -10.00
C ASP A 132 3.50 15.39 -8.82
N LYS A 133 3.20 15.86 -7.61
CA LYS A 133 3.57 15.18 -6.37
C LYS A 133 2.49 14.15 -6.06
N PHE A 134 2.71 12.89 -6.43
CA PHE A 134 1.69 11.85 -6.29
C PHE A 134 1.11 11.77 -4.88
N LEU A 135 1.94 11.85 -3.84
CA LEU A 135 1.46 11.89 -2.46
C LEU A 135 0.50 13.06 -2.21
N ASN A 136 0.77 14.24 -2.76
CA ASN A 136 -0.15 15.38 -2.66
C ASN A 136 -1.46 15.13 -3.43
N ARG A 137 -1.38 14.49 -4.60
CA ARG A 137 -2.57 14.12 -5.38
C ARG A 137 -3.42 13.09 -4.64
N LEU A 138 -2.79 12.05 -4.09
CA LEU A 138 -3.44 11.04 -3.27
C LEU A 138 -4.04 11.70 -2.02
N GLU A 139 -3.30 12.54 -1.31
CA GLU A 139 -3.79 13.33 -0.18
C GLU A 139 -5.02 14.17 -0.58
N ASN A 140 -5.01 14.82 -1.75
CA ASN A 140 -6.16 15.59 -2.26
C ASN A 140 -7.36 14.70 -2.60
N GLU A 141 -7.14 13.62 -3.35
CA GLU A 141 -8.20 12.67 -3.73
C GLU A 141 -8.82 12.01 -2.48
N LEU A 142 -8.00 11.59 -1.52
CA LEU A 142 -8.47 11.06 -0.25
C LEU A 142 -9.18 12.13 0.58
N ASN A 143 -8.71 13.38 0.55
CA ASN A 143 -9.37 14.50 1.24
C ASN A 143 -10.79 14.76 0.70
N LEU A 144 -11.04 14.53 -0.59
CA LEU A 144 -12.38 14.64 -1.18
C LEU A 144 -13.34 13.58 -0.65
N ILE A 145 -12.81 12.38 -0.36
CA ILE A 145 -13.63 11.25 0.13
C ILE A 145 -13.56 11.08 1.65
N LYS A 146 -12.75 11.86 2.37
CA LYS A 146 -12.52 11.72 3.83
C LYS A 146 -13.79 11.76 4.68
N SER A 147 -14.82 12.47 4.23
CA SER A 147 -16.11 12.57 4.93
C SER A 147 -16.99 11.33 4.75
N ILE A 148 -16.63 10.44 3.82
CA ILE A 148 -17.36 9.22 3.44
C ILE A 148 -16.50 7.97 3.75
N LEU A 149 -15.21 8.18 4.08
CA LEU A 149 -14.28 7.14 4.45
C LEU A 149 -14.31 6.90 5.96
N GLU A 150 -14.88 5.76 6.35
CA GLU A 150 -14.83 5.23 7.71
C GLU A 150 -13.63 4.28 7.92
N ILE A 151 -12.61 4.29 7.05
CA ILE A 151 -11.48 3.36 7.21
C ILE A 151 -10.78 3.65 8.53
N LYS A 152 -10.60 2.62 9.36
CA LYS A 152 -9.85 2.73 10.62
C LYS A 152 -8.46 3.34 10.41
N ASP A 153 -7.64 2.75 9.53
CA ASP A 153 -6.36 3.33 9.09
C ASP A 153 -5.81 2.65 7.82
N ILE A 154 -4.99 3.38 7.05
CA ILE A 154 -4.14 2.81 6.00
C ILE A 154 -2.69 3.20 6.26
N LEU A 155 -1.80 2.21 6.36
CA LEU A 155 -0.36 2.39 6.36
C LEU A 155 0.15 2.57 4.93
N ILE A 156 0.79 3.70 4.67
CA ILE A 156 1.40 4.05 3.38
C ILE A 156 2.91 3.87 3.51
N ILE A 157 3.48 2.99 2.68
CA ILE A 157 4.92 2.70 2.64
C ILE A 157 5.46 3.06 1.25
N GLU A 158 6.38 4.02 1.24
CA GLU A 158 7.16 4.37 0.06
C GLU A 158 8.56 3.76 0.19
N TYR A 159 9.06 3.16 -0.89
CA TYR A 159 10.38 2.54 -0.91
C TYR A 159 11.22 2.96 -2.10
N ASP A 160 12.52 3.01 -1.89
CA ASP A 160 13.53 3.37 -2.88
C ASP A 160 13.70 2.26 -3.92
N THR A 161 13.61 2.63 -5.20
CA THR A 161 13.96 1.76 -6.33
C THR A 161 15.10 2.29 -7.18
N SER A 162 15.72 3.42 -6.81
CA SER A 162 16.80 4.07 -7.55
C SER A 162 18.05 3.18 -7.71
N CYS A 163 18.31 2.28 -6.76
CA CYS A 163 19.43 1.32 -6.86
C CYS A 163 19.29 0.30 -8.01
N PHE A 164 18.14 0.25 -8.71
CA PHE A 164 17.88 -0.70 -9.79
C PHE A 164 17.93 -0.09 -11.19
N PHE A 165 18.11 1.24 -11.30
CA PHE A 165 18.07 2.00 -12.55
C PHE A 165 19.39 2.71 -12.84
#